data_AF-A0A7C3NI32-F1
#
_entry.id   AF-A0A7C3NI32-F1
#
_cell.length_a   1.000
_cell.length_b   1.000
_cell.length_c   1.000
_cell.angle_alpha   90.00
_cell.angle_beta   90.00
_cell.angle_gamma   90.00
#
_symmetry.space_group_name_H-M   'P 1'
#
loop_
_entity.id
_entity.type
_entity.pdbx_description
1 polymer ?
#
loop_
_entity_poly.entity_id
_entity_poly.type
_entity_poly.pdbx_seq_one_letter_code
_entity_poly.pdbx_strand_id
1 'polypeptide(L)'
;MSLYQVQKLIYHVNRDPERRERYRQDAPNFVKTYDLTERESAAILNVDVRALYAMGVHSLLLRPFTLLHKISNEDYAKSLKGLG
;
A
#
# COMPACT_ATOMS: atom_id res chain seq x y z
N MET A 1 -11.88 -11.95 2.68
CA MET A 1 -11.14 -10.68 2.57
C MET A 1 -10.40 -10.37 3.86
N SER A 2 -9.07 -10.37 3.87
CA SER A 2 -8.26 -10.21 5.09
C SER A 2 -7.13 -9.19 4.93
N LEU A 3 -6.86 -8.42 5.99
CA LEU A 3 -5.72 -7.52 6.14
C LEU A 3 -4.38 -8.16 5.72
N TYR A 4 -4.28 -9.49 5.86
CA TYR A 4 -3.13 -10.26 5.40
C TYR A 4 -2.82 -10.06 3.91
N GLN A 5 -3.81 -10.05 3.01
CA GLN A 5 -3.56 -9.91 1.57
C GLN A 5 -3.02 -8.52 1.23
N VAL A 6 -3.57 -7.47 1.84
CA VAL A 6 -3.07 -6.08 1.71
C VAL A 6 -1.61 -5.99 2.17
N GLN A 7 -1.31 -6.50 3.37
CA GLN A 7 0.05 -6.46 3.92
C GLN A 7 1.03 -7.32 3.11
N LYS A 8 0.58 -8.47 2.58
CA LYS A 8 1.38 -9.34 1.71
C LYS A 8 1.73 -8.65 0.41
N LEU A 9 0.76 -7.99 -0.24
CA LEU A 9 1.01 -7.20 -1.44
C LEU A 9 2.05 -6.11 -1.17
N ILE A 10 1.85 -5.31 -0.12
CA ILE A 10 2.78 -4.24 0.26
C ILE A 10 4.17 -4.80 0.56
N TYR A 11 4.26 -5.92 1.30
CA TYR A 11 5.53 -6.59 1.59
C TYR A 11 6.24 -7.01 0.30
N HIS A 12 5.53 -7.63 -0.64
CA HIS A 12 6.07 -8.02 -1.94
C HIS A 12 6.61 -6.83 -2.73
N VAL A 13 5.85 -5.74 -2.86
CA VAL A 13 6.31 -4.53 -3.56
C VAL A 13 7.52 -3.90 -2.85
N ASN A 14 7.55 -3.95 -1.52
CA ASN A 14 8.64 -3.41 -0.73
C ASN A 14 9.93 -4.25 -0.80
N ARG A 15 9.86 -5.58 -0.93
CA ARG A 15 11.02 -6.47 -0.73
C ARG A 15 11.49 -7.20 -1.97
N ASP A 16 10.63 -7.44 -2.94
CA ASP A 16 10.93 -8.23 -4.13
C ASP A 16 11.04 -7.29 -5.36
N PRO A 17 12.24 -7.10 -5.94
CA PRO A 17 12.45 -6.20 -7.07
C PRO A 17 11.64 -6.59 -8.32
N GLU A 18 11.43 -7.88 -8.58
CA GLU A 18 10.68 -8.37 -9.74
C GLU A 18 9.19 -8.08 -9.56
N ARG A 19 8.65 -8.30 -8.36
CA ARG A 19 7.27 -7.92 -8.03
C ARG A 19 7.07 -6.42 -8.05
N ARG A 20 8.03 -5.65 -7.53
CA ARG A 20 8.00 -4.18 -7.59
C ARG A 20 7.97 -3.69 -9.03
N GLU A 21 8.78 -4.29 -9.90
CA GLU A 21 8.80 -3.91 -11.32
C GLU A 21 7.47 -4.20 -12.00
N ARG A 22 6.90 -5.40 -11.82
CA ARG A 22 5.56 -5.73 -12.33
C ARG A 22 4.49 -4.76 -11.83
N TYR A 23 4.53 -4.41 -10.54
CA TYR A 23 3.61 -3.43 -9.97
C TYR A 23 3.78 -2.04 -10.58
N ARG A 24 5.02 -1.60 -10.87
CA ARG A 24 5.26 -0.29 -11.52
C ARG A 24 4.81 -0.27 -12.99
N GLN A 25 4.90 -1.39 -13.69
CA GLN A 25 4.50 -1.51 -15.08
C GLN A 25 2.97 -1.49 -15.22
N ASP A 26 2.26 -2.23 -14.37
CA ASP A 26 0.80 -2.33 -14.41
C ASP A 26 0.24 -2.64 -13.01
N ALA A 27 0.09 -1.59 -12.19
CA ALA A 27 -0.45 -1.72 -10.85
C ALA A 27 -1.89 -2.29 -10.85
N PRO A 28 -2.84 -1.84 -11.71
CA PRO A 28 -4.19 -2.39 -11.74
C PRO A 28 -4.24 -3.90 -11.97
N ASN A 29 -3.46 -4.46 -12.89
CA ASN A 29 -3.46 -5.90 -13.12
C ASN A 29 -2.63 -6.65 -12.06
N PHE A 30 -1.56 -6.08 -11.53
CA PHE A 30 -0.81 -6.68 -10.43
C PHE A 30 -1.68 -6.84 -9.17
N VAL A 31 -2.47 -5.83 -8.82
CA VAL A 31 -3.36 -5.85 -7.64
C VAL A 31 -4.41 -6.95 -7.76
N LYS A 32 -4.93 -7.23 -8.96
CA LYS A 32 -5.88 -8.34 -9.22
C LYS A 32 -5.30 -9.74 -8.95
N THR A 33 -3.98 -9.88 -8.81
CA THR A 33 -3.34 -11.17 -8.46
C THR A 33 -3.49 -11.52 -6.96
N TYR A 34 -4.06 -10.61 -6.17
CA TYR A 34 -4.35 -10.78 -4.76
C TYR A 34 -5.87 -10.78 -4.55
N ASP A 35 -6.32 -11.52 -3.55
CA ASP A 35 -7.71 -11.52 -3.10
C ASP A 35 -7.97 -10.23 -2.29
N LEU A 36 -8.24 -9.14 -3.01
CA LEU A 36 -8.47 -7.76 -2.53
C LEU A 36 -9.91 -7.32 -2.79
N THR A 37 -10.52 -6.62 -1.84
CA THR A 37 -11.83 -5.97 -2.10
C THR A 37 -11.60 -4.81 -3.06
N GLU A 38 -12.68 -4.28 -3.64
CA GLU A 38 -12.63 -3.02 -4.38
C GLU A 38 -12.06 -1.88 -3.54
N ARG A 39 -12.46 -1.80 -2.26
CA ARG A 39 -11.98 -0.76 -1.32
C ARG A 39 -10.48 -0.89 -1.06
N GLU A 40 -9.98 -2.09 -0.82
CA GLU A 40 -8.56 -2.34 -0.58
C GLU A 40 -7.72 -2.11 -1.83
N SER A 41 -8.22 -2.58 -2.99
CA SER A 41 -7.59 -2.34 -4.28
C SER A 41 -7.47 -0.85 -4.57
N ALA A 42 -8.55 -0.09 -4.35
CA ALA A 42 -8.54 1.36 -4.50
C ALA A 42 -7.55 2.03 -3.55
N ALA A 43 -7.48 1.61 -2.29
CA ALA A 43 -6.52 2.16 -1.33
C ALA A 43 -5.06 1.91 -1.74
N ILE A 44 -4.75 0.73 -2.29
CA ILE A 44 -3.41 0.42 -2.83
C ILE A 44 -3.11 1.24 -4.08
N LEU A 45 -4.02 1.28 -5.05
CA LEU A 45 -3.81 1.96 -6.33
C LEU A 45 -3.67 3.48 -6.19
N ASN A 46 -4.44 4.07 -5.29
CA ASN A 46 -4.38 5.50 -4.98
C ASN A 46 -3.32 5.85 -3.93
N VAL A 47 -2.63 4.85 -3.37
CA VAL A 47 -1.68 5.01 -2.26
C VAL A 47 -2.31 5.80 -1.11
N ASP A 48 -3.57 5.49 -0.78
CA ASP A 48 -4.34 6.18 0.25
C ASP A 48 -3.79 5.78 1.63
N VAL A 49 -2.80 6.54 2.08
CA VAL A 49 -2.08 6.30 3.34
C VAL A 49 -3.02 6.23 4.53
N ARG A 50 -4.05 7.09 4.56
CA ARG A 50 -5.04 7.12 5.64
C ARG A 50 -5.90 5.87 5.61
N ALA A 51 -6.43 5.48 4.45
CA ALA A 51 -7.25 4.30 4.33
C ALA A 51 -6.45 3.02 4.67
N LEU A 52 -5.23 2.89 4.15
CA LEU A 52 -4.36 1.75 4.44
C LEU A 52 -4.02 1.66 5.93
N TYR A 53 -3.71 2.78 6.58
CA TYR A 53 -3.49 2.82 8.02
C TYR A 53 -4.74 2.43 8.82
N ALA A 54 -5.90 3.02 8.47
CA ALA A 54 -7.17 2.73 9.14
C ALA A 54 -7.65 1.27 8.95
N MET A 55 -7.24 0.61 7.87
CA MET A 55 -7.47 -0.83 7.65
C MET A 55 -6.60 -1.72 8.55
N GLY A 56 -5.58 -1.15 9.22
CA GLY A 56 -4.66 -1.88 10.10
C GLY A 56 -3.33 -2.26 9.46
N VAL A 57 -2.96 -1.70 8.30
CA VAL A 57 -1.64 -1.94 7.70
C VAL A 57 -0.56 -1.42 8.64
N HIS A 58 0.37 -2.29 9.01
CA HIS A 58 1.46 -1.94 9.91
C HIS A 58 2.36 -0.83 9.36
N SER A 59 2.73 0.15 10.20
CA SER A 59 3.52 1.33 9.81
C SER A 59 4.88 0.98 9.17
N LEU A 60 5.55 -0.08 9.65
CA LEU A 60 6.80 -0.61 9.08
C LEU A 60 6.66 -1.16 7.64
N LEU A 61 5.45 -1.54 7.21
CA LEU A 61 5.16 -1.89 5.83
C LEU A 61 4.70 -0.65 5.03
N LEU A 62 3.86 0.17 5.66
CA LEU A 62 3.27 1.34 5.01
C LEU A 62 4.33 2.38 4.63
N ARG A 63 5.28 2.70 5.52
CA ARG A 63 6.26 3.76 5.25
C ARG A 63 7.15 3.46 4.03
N PRO A 64 7.81 2.28 3.92
CA PRO A 64 8.59 1.96 2.72
C PRO A 64 7.78 1.99 1.43
N PHE A 65 6.52 1.56 1.48
CA PHE A 65 5.62 1.61 0.32
C PHE A 65 5.37 3.05 -0.13
N THR A 66 5.03 3.94 0.80
CA THR A 66 4.82 5.37 0.49
C THR A 66 6.09 6.05 -0.03
N LEU A 67 7.27 5.64 0.41
CA LEU A 67 8.55 6.11 -0.14
C LEU A 67 8.74 5.70 -1.61
N LEU A 68 8.38 4.46 -1.98
CA LEU A 68 8.41 4.01 -3.39
C LEU A 68 7.48 4.85 -4.28
N HIS A 69 6.40 5.36 -3.71
CA HIS A 69 5.45 6.28 -4.36
C HIS A 69 5.81 7.76 -4.20
N LYS A 70 7.01 8.08 -3.71
CA LYS A 70 7.51 9.46 -3.55
C LYS A 70 6.66 10.34 -2.63
N ILE A 71 5.91 9.75 -1.70
CA ILE A 71 5.20 10.49 -0.67
C ILE A 71 6.21 11.00 0.36
N SER A 72 6.23 12.33 0.54
CA SER A 72 7.12 13.00 1.49
C SER A 72 6.83 12.59 2.93
N ASN A 73 7.80 12.82 3.84
CA ASN A 73 7.55 12.62 5.28
C ASN A 73 6.40 13.49 5.78
N GLU A 74 6.28 14.72 5.26
CA GLU A 74 5.25 15.68 5.65
C GLU A 74 3.86 15.20 5.21
N ASP A 75 3.71 14.77 3.94
CA ASP A 75 2.43 14.27 3.42
C ASP A 75 2.00 12.98 4.13
N TYR A 76 2.96 12.11 4.44
CA TYR A 76 2.71 10.92 5.24
C TYR A 76 2.18 11.27 6.63
N ALA A 77 2.85 12.18 7.35
CA ALA A 77 2.43 12.62 8.68
C ALA A 77 1.07 13.34 8.63
N LYS A 78 0.84 14.19 7.63
CA LYS A 78 -0.42 14.89 7.39
C LYS A 78 -1.57 13.90 7.15
N SER A 79 -1.32 12.84 6.41
CA SER A 79 -2.30 11.78 6.14
C SER A 79 -2.75 11.08 7.42
N LEU A 80 -1.84 10.92 8.39
CA LEU A 80 -2.11 10.27 9.68
C LEU A 80 -2.60 11.21 10.79
N LYS A 81 -2.59 12.53 10.57
CA LYS A 81 -3.02 13.50 11.58
C LYS A 81 -4.44 13.21 12.10
N GLY A 82 -4.61 13.08 13.41
CA GLY A 82 -5.90 12.75 14.03
C GLY A 82 -6.30 11.28 13.94
N LEU A 83 -5.40 10.40 13.48
CA LEU A 83 -5.48 8.95 13.69
C LEU A 83 -4.49 8.63 14.80
N GLY A 84 -5.00 8.39 16.00
CA GLY A 84 -4.23 8.11 17.21
C GLY A 84 -5.15 7.61 18.30
#